data_AF-A0A2R4WHD9-F1
#
_entry.id   AF-A0A2R4WHD9-F1
#
_cell.length_a   1.000
_cell.length_b   1.000
_cell.length_c   1.000
_cell.angle_alpha   90.00
_cell.angle_beta   90.00
_cell.angle_gamma   90.00
#
_symmetry.space_group_name_H-M   'P 1'
#
loop_
_entity.id
_entity.type
_entity.pdbx_description
1 polymer ?
#
loop_
_entity_poly.entity_id
_entity_poly.type
_entity_poly.pdbx_seq_one_letter_code
_entity_poly.pdbx_strand_id
1 'polypeptide(L)'
;MQALTPAKVAPIYRQRYWDAIEGDDLPAGLDYAVFDWAVNSGPARAAIALQRLVGVADDGHIGPITLKAVAAQDRRKLIGSLCDVRLVFLRELSIWPTFGKGWSSRVAGVRKDALAMIAAAPAMPTCPACGRPLTA
;
A
#
# COMPACT_ATOMS: atom_id res chain seq x y z
N MET A 1 14.49 -1.37 -26.78
CA MET A 1 14.27 -1.97 -25.45
C MET A 1 14.76 -3.41 -25.50
N GLN A 2 15.55 -3.87 -24.52
CA GLN A 2 15.87 -5.29 -24.37
C GLN A 2 14.61 -6.08 -23.96
N ALA A 3 14.55 -7.37 -24.28
CA ALA A 3 13.50 -8.26 -23.80
C ALA A 3 13.65 -8.51 -22.29
N LEU A 4 12.97 -7.69 -21.48
CA LEU A 4 12.81 -7.93 -20.04
C LEU A 4 11.77 -9.03 -19.83
N THR A 5 12.09 -10.02 -19.00
CA THR A 5 11.14 -11.05 -18.56
C THR A 5 10.73 -10.79 -17.11
N PRO A 6 9.51 -11.19 -16.67
CA PRO A 6 9.09 -11.08 -15.28
C PRO A 6 10.12 -11.66 -14.30
N ALA A 7 10.71 -12.80 -14.63
CA ALA A 7 11.75 -13.44 -13.81
C ALA A 7 13.01 -12.58 -13.63
N LYS A 8 13.38 -11.78 -14.64
CA LYS A 8 14.54 -10.88 -14.55
C LYS A 8 14.25 -9.61 -13.76
N VAL A 9 13.00 -9.14 -13.77
CA VAL A 9 12.62 -7.87 -13.11
C VAL A 9 12.11 -8.06 -11.69
N ALA A 10 11.52 -9.21 -11.36
CA ALA A 10 10.93 -9.46 -10.05
C ALA A 10 11.92 -9.21 -8.89
N PRO A 11 13.20 -9.63 -8.94
CA PRO A 11 14.15 -9.33 -7.87
C PRO A 11 14.42 -7.83 -7.72
N ILE A 12 14.44 -7.09 -8.82
CA ILE A 12 14.63 -5.63 -8.82
C ILE A 12 13.42 -4.96 -8.18
N TYR A 13 12.21 -5.38 -8.55
CA TYR A 13 10.99 -4.82 -7.98
C TYR A 13 10.85 -5.12 -6.49
N ARG A 14 11.18 -6.36 -6.10
CA ARG A 14 11.21 -6.79 -4.71
C ARG A 14 12.14 -5.89 -3.90
N GLN A 15 13.42 -5.85 -4.26
CA GLN A 15 14.42 -5.09 -3.52
C GLN A 15 14.14 -3.57 -3.50
N ARG A 16 13.79 -2.99 -4.66
CA ARG A 16 13.73 -1.52 -4.80
C ARG A 16 12.42 -0.90 -4.39
N TYR A 17 11.35 -1.68 -4.31
CA TYR A 17 10.01 -1.13 -4.08
C TYR A 17 9.22 -1.89 -3.02
N TRP A 18 9.29 -3.22 -2.98
CA TRP A 18 8.52 -4.02 -2.01
C TRP A 18 9.21 -4.02 -0.64
N ASP A 19 10.49 -4.41 -0.60
CA ASP A 19 11.25 -4.46 0.64
C ASP A 19 11.46 -3.03 1.19
N ALA A 20 11.62 -2.04 0.30
CA ALA A 20 11.78 -0.63 0.67
C ALA A 20 10.57 -0.01 1.39
N ILE A 21 9.41 -0.69 1.41
CA ILE A 21 8.22 -0.27 2.14
C ILE A 21 7.82 -1.26 3.24
N GLU A 22 8.68 -2.24 3.56
CA GLU A 22 8.36 -3.38 4.42
C GLU A 22 7.06 -4.08 3.99
N GLY A 23 6.94 -4.35 2.68
CA GLY A 23 5.70 -4.82 2.07
C GLY A 23 5.15 -6.12 2.65
N ASP A 24 6.02 -7.03 3.14
CA ASP A 24 5.58 -8.28 3.77
C ASP A 24 4.92 -8.06 5.14
N ASP A 25 5.27 -6.98 5.85
CA ASP A 25 4.76 -6.66 7.19
C ASP A 25 3.52 -5.75 7.13
N LEU A 26 3.22 -5.17 5.97
CA LEU A 26 2.02 -4.39 5.76
C LEU A 26 0.79 -5.30 5.60
N PRO A 27 -0.37 -4.93 6.18
CA PRO A 27 -1.58 -5.73 6.02
C PRO A 27 -2.04 -5.83 4.56
N ALA A 28 -2.54 -7.01 4.18
CA ALA A 28 -3.09 -7.28 2.85
C ALA A 28 -4.08 -6.19 2.38
N GLY A 29 -3.90 -5.75 1.14
CA GLY A 29 -4.57 -4.62 0.51
C GLY A 29 -3.82 -3.31 0.71
N LEU A 30 -3.32 -3.03 1.92
CA LEU A 30 -2.53 -1.82 2.17
C LEU A 30 -1.13 -1.95 1.56
N ASP A 31 -0.50 -3.11 1.74
CA ASP A 31 0.75 -3.52 1.07
C ASP A 31 0.73 -3.22 -0.45
N TYR A 32 -0.31 -3.67 -1.15
CA TYR A 32 -0.51 -3.45 -2.57
C TYR A 32 -0.69 -1.97 -2.91
N ALA A 33 -1.52 -1.25 -2.15
CA ALA A 33 -1.78 0.16 -2.41
C ALA A 33 -0.53 1.03 -2.22
N VAL A 34 0.27 0.76 -1.19
CA VAL A 34 1.55 1.43 -0.92
C VAL A 34 2.58 1.05 -1.99
N PHE A 35 2.68 -0.22 -2.37
CA PHE A 35 3.58 -0.69 -3.42
C PHE A 35 3.30 -0.06 -4.77
N ASP A 36 2.02 0.02 -5.19
CA ASP A 36 1.66 0.65 -6.46
C ASP A 36 2.08 2.12 -6.49
N TRP A 37 1.91 2.83 -5.36
CA TRP A 37 2.37 4.20 -5.26
C TRP A 37 3.91 4.29 -5.27
N ALA A 38 4.60 3.43 -4.53
CA ALA A 38 6.05 3.35 -4.49
C ALA A 38 6.67 3.15 -5.89
N VAL A 39 6.11 2.25 -6.69
CA VAL A 39 6.56 1.99 -8.06
C VAL A 39 6.42 3.22 -8.96
N ASN A 40 5.31 3.96 -8.83
CA ASN A 40 4.98 5.05 -9.73
C ASN A 40 5.52 6.41 -9.27
N SER A 41 5.87 6.56 -7.99
CA SER A 41 6.20 7.87 -7.40
C SER A 41 7.34 7.83 -6.38
N GLY A 42 7.97 6.67 -6.18
CA GLY A 42 9.10 6.48 -5.26
C GLY A 42 8.67 5.92 -3.89
N PRO A 43 9.42 4.94 -3.34
CA PRO A 43 9.12 4.32 -2.03
C PRO A 43 9.01 5.33 -0.88
N ALA A 44 9.97 6.24 -0.76
CA ALA A 44 9.98 7.25 0.30
C ALA A 44 8.70 8.10 0.32
N ARG A 45 8.18 8.50 -0.86
CA ARG A 45 6.94 9.28 -0.93
C ARG A 45 5.73 8.48 -0.43
N ALA A 46 5.64 7.22 -0.83
CA ALA A 46 4.56 6.35 -0.39
C ALA A 46 4.61 6.10 1.12
N ALA A 47 5.81 5.85 1.67
CA ALA A 47 6.04 5.68 3.10
C ALA A 47 5.69 6.94 3.91
N ILE A 48 6.17 8.12 3.50
CA ILE A 48 5.86 9.42 4.13
C ILE A 48 4.35 9.67 4.15
N ALA A 49 3.66 9.40 3.04
CA ALA A 49 2.21 9.58 2.98
C ALA A 49 1.48 8.65 3.97
N LEU A 50 1.90 7.38 4.07
CA LEU A 50 1.35 6.45 5.04
C LEU A 50 1.61 6.90 6.48
N GLN A 51 2.85 7.30 6.80
CA GLN A 51 3.24 7.76 8.14
C GLN A 51 2.43 8.96 8.60
N ARG A 52 2.21 9.95 7.72
CA ARG A 52 1.34 11.10 7.99
C ARG A 52 -0.09 10.68 8.28
N LEU A 53 -0.63 9.72 7.52
CA LEU A 53 -1.99 9.23 7.72
C LEU A 53 -2.18 8.50 9.05
N VAL A 54 -1.14 7.82 9.55
CA VAL A 54 -1.20 7.10 10.82
C VAL A 54 -0.66 7.91 12.01
N GLY A 55 -0.29 9.17 11.78
CA GLY A 55 0.07 10.13 12.84
C GLY A 55 1.43 9.87 13.48
N VAL A 56 2.40 9.35 12.74
CA VAL A 56 3.79 9.16 13.21
C VAL A 56 4.76 10.09 12.46
N ALA A 57 6.01 10.16 12.92
CA ALA A 57 7.06 10.90 12.22
C ALA A 57 7.20 10.41 10.77
N ASP A 58 7.37 11.33 9.84
CA ASP A 58 7.33 11.09 8.40
C ASP A 58 8.74 11.03 7.78
N ASP A 59 9.59 10.17 8.34
CA ASP A 59 10.98 9.96 7.92
C ASP A 59 11.14 9.13 6.64
N GLY A 60 10.04 8.56 6.12
CA GLY A 60 10.03 7.73 4.92
C GLY A 60 10.55 6.31 5.11
N HIS A 61 10.77 5.88 6.35
CA HIS A 61 11.17 4.51 6.70
C HIS A 61 10.04 3.81 7.47
N ILE A 62 9.40 2.85 6.82
CA ILE A 62 8.40 2.02 7.50
C ILE A 62 9.17 1.09 8.44
N GLY A 63 8.90 1.21 9.74
CA GLY A 63 9.50 0.37 10.77
C GLY A 63 8.48 0.06 11.88
N PRO A 64 8.92 -0.50 13.02
CA PRO A 64 8.03 -0.98 14.08
C PRO A 64 7.02 0.06 14.59
N ILE A 65 7.42 1.34 14.63
CA ILE A 65 6.54 2.45 15.05
C ILE A 65 5.41 2.65 14.02
N THR A 66 5.74 2.71 12.73
CA THR A 66 4.75 2.85 11.66
C THR A 66 3.84 1.63 11.59
N LEU A 67 4.40 0.42 11.67
CA LEU A 67 3.61 -0.83 11.63
C LEU A 67 2.62 -0.93 12.80
N LYS A 68 3.06 -0.55 14.01
CA LYS A 68 2.17 -0.48 15.18
C LYS A 68 1.05 0.53 14.98
N ALA A 69 1.35 1.70 14.44
CA ALA A 69 0.34 2.72 14.16
C ALA A 69 -0.65 2.28 13.07
N VAL A 70 -0.16 1.62 12.01
CA VAL A 70 -0.99 0.99 10.97
C VAL A 70 -1.94 -0.05 11.55
N ALA A 71 -1.46 -0.92 12.45
CA ALA A 71 -2.27 -1.95 13.09
C ALA A 71 -3.42 -1.39 13.95
N ALA A 72 -3.29 -0.14 14.43
CA ALA A 72 -4.33 0.55 15.20
C ALA A 72 -5.40 1.22 14.34
N GLN A 73 -5.25 1.26 13.01
CA GLN A 73 -6.18 1.92 12.10
C GLN A 73 -7.25 0.96 11.55
N ASP A 74 -8.41 1.52 11.18
CA ASP A 74 -9.33 0.82 10.30
C ASP A 74 -8.70 0.70 8.91
N ARG A 75 -8.43 -0.54 8.49
CA ARG A 75 -7.71 -0.83 7.25
C ARG A 75 -8.42 -0.32 6.00
N ARG A 76 -9.75 -0.43 5.94
CA ARG A 76 -10.54 0.00 4.77
C ARG A 76 -10.48 1.52 4.62
N LYS A 77 -10.65 2.26 5.73
CA LYS A 77 -10.51 3.71 5.79
C LYS A 77 -9.10 4.14 5.43
N LEU A 78 -8.08 3.49 5.97
CA LEU A 78 -6.68 3.83 5.70
C LEU A 78 -6.32 3.69 4.21
N ILE A 79 -6.74 2.59 3.56
CA ILE A 79 -6.58 2.41 2.10
C ILE A 79 -7.32 3.51 1.32
N GLY A 80 -8.54 3.83 1.74
CA GLY A 80 -9.33 4.93 1.17
C GLY A 80 -8.56 6.24 1.19
N SER A 81 -8.13 6.65 2.39
CA SER A 81 -7.37 7.88 2.63
C SER A 81 -6.04 7.91 1.88
N LEU A 82 -5.30 6.79 1.83
CA LEU A 82 -4.05 6.68 1.07
C LEU A 82 -4.28 6.97 -0.41
N CYS A 83 -5.33 6.39 -0.99
CA CYS A 83 -5.70 6.63 -2.39
C CYS A 83 -6.16 8.09 -2.62
N ASP A 84 -6.85 8.71 -1.66
CA ASP A 84 -7.26 10.11 -1.76
C ASP A 84 -6.06 11.06 -1.75
N VAL A 85 -5.15 10.89 -0.77
CA VAL A 85 -3.91 11.69 -0.68
C VAL A 85 -3.06 11.51 -1.94
N ARG A 86 -2.98 10.28 -2.48
CA ARG A 86 -2.30 10.03 -3.75
C ARG A 86 -2.91 10.81 -4.90
N LEU A 87 -4.23 10.83 -5.00
CA LEU A 87 -4.92 11.53 -6.08
C LEU A 87 -4.74 13.05 -5.97
N VAL A 88 -4.72 13.60 -4.75
CA VAL A 88 -4.37 15.01 -4.50
C VAL A 88 -2.96 15.31 -5.02
N PHE A 89 -1.96 14.53 -4.61
CA PHE A 89 -0.58 14.68 -5.09
C PHE A 89 -0.49 14.63 -6.62
N LEU A 90 -1.16 13.67 -7.26
CA LEU A 90 -1.11 13.53 -8.72
C LEU A 90 -1.72 14.74 -9.44
N ARG A 91 -2.77 15.34 -8.88
CA ARG A 91 -3.43 16.54 -9.43
C ARG A 91 -2.55 17.78 -9.41
N GLU A 92 -1.57 17.84 -8.52
CA GLU A 92 -0.63 18.96 -8.39
C GLU A 92 0.50 18.88 -9.43
N LEU A 93 0.65 17.75 -10.15
CA LEU A 93 1.69 17.61 -11.16
C LEU A 93 1.36 18.45 -12.40
N SER A 94 2.36 19.18 -12.92
CA SER A 94 2.21 20.04 -14.12
C SER A 94 1.72 19.29 -15.37
N ILE A 95 2.01 17.99 -15.46
CA ILE A 95 1.62 17.10 -16.56
C ILE A 95 0.25 16.41 -16.34
N TRP A 96 -0.47 16.75 -15.26
CA TRP A 96 -1.83 16.27 -15.00
C TRP A 96 -2.80 16.46 -16.17
N PRO A 97 -2.82 17.60 -16.91
CA PRO A 97 -3.74 17.76 -18.04
C PRO A 97 -3.58 16.69 -19.13
N THR A 98 -2.39 16.10 -19.26
CA THR A 98 -2.12 15.05 -20.25
C THR A 98 -2.48 13.66 -19.72
N PHE A 99 -2.08 13.32 -18.49
CA PHE A 99 -2.15 11.93 -17.99
C PHE A 99 -3.18 11.69 -16.88
N GLY A 100 -3.79 12.74 -16.35
CA GLY A 100 -4.61 12.71 -15.12
C GLY A 100 -5.81 11.77 -15.19
N LYS A 101 -6.42 11.60 -16.37
CA LYS A 101 -7.52 10.64 -16.57
C LYS A 101 -7.05 9.19 -16.35
N GLY A 102 -5.89 8.83 -16.91
CA GLY A 102 -5.31 7.50 -16.75
C GLY A 102 -4.89 7.24 -15.31
N TRP A 103 -4.24 8.22 -14.68
CA TRP A 103 -3.84 8.12 -13.28
C TRP A 103 -5.02 8.03 -12.32
N SER A 104 -6.08 8.82 -12.53
CA SER A 104 -7.32 8.72 -11.74
C SER A 104 -7.94 7.33 -11.82
N SER A 105 -8.00 6.78 -13.04
CA SER A 105 -8.54 5.44 -13.27
C SER A 105 -7.69 4.36 -12.58
N ARG A 106 -6.35 4.49 -12.61
CA ARG A 106 -5.44 3.58 -11.90
C ARG A 106 -5.67 3.63 -10.39
N VAL A 107 -5.72 4.82 -9.79
CA VAL A 107 -5.91 4.97 -8.33
C VAL A 107 -7.25 4.38 -7.90
N ALA A 108 -8.32 4.58 -8.69
CA ALA A 108 -9.62 3.97 -8.42
C ALA A 108 -9.58 2.43 -8.51
N GLY A 109 -8.88 1.88 -9.51
CA GLY A 109 -8.65 0.43 -9.63
C GLY A 109 -7.88 -0.15 -8.45
N VAL A 110 -6.77 0.49 -8.08
CA VAL A 110 -5.96 0.09 -6.91
C VAL A 110 -6.80 0.08 -5.64
N ARG A 111 -7.61 1.12 -5.40
CA ARG A 111 -8.54 1.16 -4.26
C ARG A 111 -9.48 -0.05 -4.26
N LYS A 112 -10.11 -0.34 -5.41
CA LYS A 112 -11.04 -1.47 -5.54
C LYS A 112 -10.35 -2.80 -5.23
N ASP A 113 -9.21 -3.06 -5.86
CA ASP A 113 -8.50 -4.34 -5.73
C ASP A 113 -7.93 -4.50 -4.30
N ALA A 114 -7.37 -3.44 -3.73
CA ALA A 114 -6.88 -3.42 -2.35
C ALA A 114 -7.99 -3.75 -1.33
N LEU A 115 -9.18 -3.18 -1.51
CA LEU A 115 -10.33 -3.48 -0.66
C LEU A 115 -10.85 -4.93 -0.85
N ALA A 116 -10.75 -5.48 -2.06
CA ALA A 116 -11.09 -6.87 -2.34
C ALA A 116 -10.11 -7.85 -1.66
N MET A 117 -8.82 -7.50 -1.60
CA MET A 117 -7.80 -8.29 -0.90
C MET A 117 -8.10 -8.42 0.60
N ILE A 118 -8.74 -7.43 1.23
CA ILE A 118 -9.21 -7.54 2.63
C ILE A 118 -10.27 -8.64 2.78
N ALA A 119 -11.18 -8.78 1.81
CA ALA A 119 -12.25 -9.77 1.86
C ALA A 119 -11.75 -11.19 1.55
N ALA A 120 -10.69 -11.31 0.74
CA ALA A 120 -10.07 -12.58 0.38
C ALA A 120 -9.04 -13.07 1.40
N ALA A 121 -8.62 -12.22 2.34
CA ALA A 121 -7.73 -12.63 3.42
C ALA A 121 -8.44 -13.69 4.28
N PRO A 122 -7.83 -14.88 4.49
CA PRO A 122 -8.45 -15.92 5.30
C PRO A 122 -8.74 -15.38 6.69
N ALA A 123 -9.98 -15.57 7.16
CA ALA A 123 -10.30 -15.33 8.55
C ALA A 123 -9.37 -16.21 9.40
N MET A 124 -8.71 -15.61 10.41
CA MET A 124 -7.99 -16.39 11.40
C MET A 124 -8.92 -17.50 11.92
N PRO A 125 -8.46 -18.76 11.97
CA PRO A 125 -9.28 -19.83 12.51
C PRO A 125 -9.62 -19.50 13.97
N THR A 126 -10.90 -19.44 14.27
CA THR A 126 -11.41 -19.23 15.62
C THR A 126 -11.82 -20.54 16.24
N CYS A 127 -11.67 -20.64 17.55
CA CYS A 127 -12.12 -21.82 18.30
C CYS A 127 -13.65 -21.97 18.18
N PRO A 128 -14.18 -23.11 17.71
CA PRO A 128 -15.62 -23.31 17.54
C PRO A 128 -16.40 -23.32 18.86
N ALA A 129 -15.72 -23.51 20.00
CA ALA A 129 -16.36 -23.53 21.32
C ALA A 129 -16.50 -22.14 21.96
N CYS A 130 -15.56 -21.22 21.71
CA CYS A 130 -15.50 -19.95 22.44
C CYS A 130 -15.29 -18.71 21.56
N GLY A 131 -15.18 -18.88 20.23
CA GLY A 131 -15.05 -17.78 19.27
C GLY A 131 -13.72 -17.01 19.35
N ARG A 132 -12.78 -17.44 20.19
CA ARG A 132 -11.48 -16.77 20.33
C ARG A 132 -10.54 -17.10 19.17
N PRO A 133 -9.71 -16.13 18.73
CA PRO A 133 -8.54 -16.38 17.89
C PRO A 133 -7.70 -17.56 18.38
N LEU A 134 -7.39 -18.52 17.50
CA LEU A 134 -6.33 -19.50 17.77
C LEU A 134 -4.99 -18.79 17.56
N THR A 135 -4.30 -18.46 18.64
CA THR A 135 -2.94 -17.92 18.59
C THR A 135 -1.98 -19.00 18.09
N ALA A 136 -1.08 -18.64 17.16
CA ALA A 136 0.08 -19.44 16.80
C ALA A 136 1.06 -19.59 17.98
#